data_AF-A0A316B3M6-F1
#
_entry.id   AF-A0A316B3M6-F1
#
_cell.length_a   1.000
_cell.length_b   1.000
_cell.length_c   1.000
_cell.angle_alpha   90.00
_cell.angle_beta   90.00
_cell.angle_gamma   90.00
#
_symmetry.space_group_name_H-M   'P 1'
#
loop_
_entity.id
_entity.type
_entity.pdbx_description
1 polymer ?
#
loop_
_entity_poly.entity_id
_entity_poly.type
_entity_poly.pdbx_seq_one_letter_code
_entity_poly.pdbx_strand_id
1 'polypeptide(L)'
;MFFRNLFGLFVIMLFLALVVGVLLMPRRGYQTPVDVREVEVEDVHKVETPFVGRMILPEASDIEVLENSAGRDMEQMARFLQGRAAGLHWLANEHFKKAWRHYRKRTTVPDIHARLILSVDSMGVFQVDSIMSDTDDMDLAAHLQDHIKKYWRYRRSTSGKTDFIVPFIWTSKY
;
A
#
# COMPACT_ATOMS: atom_id res chain seq x y z
N MET A 1 -10.23 15.37 67.81
CA MET A 1 -11.23 15.59 66.74
C MET A 1 -10.81 16.63 65.69
N PHE A 2 -10.11 17.71 66.06
CA PHE A 2 -9.74 18.81 65.15
C PHE A 2 -8.93 18.37 63.90
N PHE A 3 -7.89 17.55 64.06
CA PHE A 3 -7.03 17.10 62.95
C PHE A 3 -7.74 16.21 61.92
N ARG A 4 -8.76 15.43 62.32
CA ARG A 4 -9.51 14.55 61.41
C ARG A 4 -10.43 15.35 60.47
N ASN A 5 -10.99 16.45 60.98
CA ASN A 5 -11.80 17.36 60.18
C ASN A 5 -10.94 18.24 59.28
N LEU A 6 -9.72 18.60 59.72
CA LEU A 6 -8.76 19.36 58.91
C LEU A 6 -8.31 18.56 57.67
N PHE A 7 -8.03 17.27 57.85
CA PHE A 7 -7.66 16.38 56.74
C PHE A 7 -8.82 16.19 55.75
N GLY A 8 -10.05 16.02 56.25
CA GLY A 8 -11.24 15.95 55.39
C GLY A 8 -11.46 17.23 54.59
N LEU A 9 -11.34 18.40 55.22
CA LEU A 9 -11.43 19.69 54.55
C LEU A 9 -10.32 19.89 53.51
N PHE A 10 -9.09 19.45 53.81
CA PHE A 10 -7.98 19.51 52.86
C PHE A 10 -8.25 18.67 51.61
N VAL A 11 -8.76 17.44 51.75
CA VAL A 11 -9.09 16.57 50.61
C VAL A 11 -10.23 17.17 49.78
N ILE A 12 -11.25 17.76 50.41
CA ILE A 12 -12.35 18.43 49.71
C ILE A 12 -11.85 19.66 48.94
N MET A 13 -10.97 20.45 49.55
CA MET A 13 -10.35 21.62 48.90
C MET A 13 -9.46 21.20 47.72
N LEU A 14 -8.70 20.12 47.85
CA LEU A 14 -7.89 19.56 46.76
C LEU A 14 -8.76 19.11 45.59
N PHE A 15 -9.87 18.41 45.89
CA PHE A 15 -10.82 17.98 44.89
C PHE A 15 -11.47 19.16 44.16
N LEU A 16 -11.92 20.18 44.90
CA LEU A 16 -12.48 21.40 44.33
C LEU A 16 -11.47 22.16 43.46
N ALA A 17 -10.21 22.25 43.90
CA ALA A 17 -9.14 22.87 43.12
C ALA A 17 -8.89 22.12 41.80
N LEU A 18 -8.97 20.80 41.80
CA LEU A 18 -8.80 19.98 40.60
C LEU A 18 -9.99 20.13 39.64
N VAL A 19 -11.21 20.17 40.15
CA VAL A 19 -12.42 20.41 39.35
C VAL A 19 -12.38 21.80 38.72
N VAL A 20 -12.02 22.83 39.48
CA VAL A 20 -11.88 24.20 38.97
C VAL A 20 -10.74 24.28 37.96
N GLY A 21 -9.62 23.60 38.22
CA GLY A 21 -8.49 23.50 37.28
C GLY A 21 -8.91 22.91 35.94
N VAL A 22 -9.71 21.85 35.91
CA VAL A 22 -10.22 21.24 34.68
C VAL A 22 -11.27 22.11 33.98
N LEU A 23 -12.14 22.78 34.74
CA LEU A 23 -13.18 23.65 34.19
C LEU A 23 -12.63 24.96 33.60
N LEU A 24 -11.61 25.53 34.24
CA LEU A 24 -10.94 26.75 33.78
C LEU A 24 -9.78 26.47 32.83
N MET A 25 -9.41 25.20 32.63
CA MET A 25 -8.39 24.85 31.65
C MET A 25 -8.89 25.30 30.28
N PRO A 26 -8.15 26.17 29.56
CA PRO A 26 -8.55 26.60 28.24
C PRO A 26 -8.57 25.35 27.35
N ARG A 27 -9.78 24.91 27.00
CA ARG A 27 -9.99 23.86 26.02
C ARG A 27 -9.54 24.44 24.69
N ARG A 28 -8.26 24.24 24.35
CA ARG A 28 -7.80 24.38 22.97
C ARG A 28 -8.63 23.38 22.18
N GLY A 29 -9.68 23.87 21.51
CA GLY A 29 -10.45 23.07 20.58
C GLY A 29 -9.47 22.39 19.65
N TYR A 30 -9.67 21.10 19.41
CA TYR A 30 -8.89 20.39 18.42
C TYR A 30 -9.07 21.15 17.10
N GLN A 31 -8.07 21.91 16.69
CA GLN A 31 -8.02 22.46 15.36
C GLN A 31 -7.73 21.26 14.48
N THR A 32 -8.75 20.77 13.78
CA THR A 32 -8.52 19.94 12.60
C THR A 32 -7.44 20.66 11.78
N PRO A 33 -6.35 19.99 11.39
CA PRO A 33 -5.33 20.64 10.58
C PRO A 33 -6.05 21.20 9.36
N VAL A 34 -6.14 22.53 9.29
CA VAL A 34 -6.60 23.20 8.08
C VAL A 34 -5.50 22.88 7.08
N ASP A 35 -5.87 22.19 6.01
CA ASP A 35 -4.99 21.91 4.89
C ASP A 35 -4.71 23.23 4.18
N VAL A 36 -3.86 24.08 4.79
CA VAL A 36 -3.42 25.34 4.21
C VAL A 36 -2.30 25.01 3.22
N ARG A 37 -2.74 24.42 2.12
CA ARG A 37 -2.20 24.71 0.81
C ARG A 37 -3.32 25.38 0.02
N GLU A 38 -3.61 26.63 0.37
CA GLU A 38 -3.96 27.60 -0.69
C GLU A 38 -2.69 27.77 -1.53
N VAL A 39 -2.44 26.75 -2.36
CA VAL A 39 -1.65 26.92 -3.57
C VAL A 39 -2.49 27.89 -4.37
N GLU A 40 -1.95 29.09 -4.62
CA GLU A 40 -2.40 29.91 -5.74
C GLU A 40 -2.59 28.94 -6.90
N VAL A 41 -3.85 28.71 -7.28
CA VAL A 41 -4.18 27.98 -8.51
C VAL A 41 -3.81 28.95 -9.61
N GLU A 42 -2.50 29.12 -9.83
CA GLU A 42 -2.00 29.43 -11.15
C GLU A 42 -2.59 28.34 -12.02
N ASP A 43 -3.47 28.77 -12.92
CA ASP A 43 -4.34 27.97 -13.76
C ASP A 43 -3.49 27.19 -14.79
N VAL A 44 -2.59 26.37 -14.29
CA VAL A 44 -1.93 25.32 -15.02
C VAL A 44 -2.92 24.18 -14.98
N HIS A 45 -3.95 24.29 -15.82
CA HIS A 45 -4.51 23.13 -16.50
C HIS A 45 -3.37 22.43 -17.27
N LYS A 46 -2.40 21.87 -16.54
CA LYS A 46 -1.66 20.70 -16.99
C LYS A 46 -2.75 19.68 -17.08
N VAL A 47 -3.21 19.44 -18.30
CA VAL A 47 -3.98 18.25 -18.65
C VAL A 47 -3.29 17.11 -17.90
N GLU A 48 -3.85 16.70 -16.77
CA GLU A 48 -3.38 15.53 -16.04
C GLU A 48 -3.56 14.43 -17.07
N THR A 49 -2.45 14.03 -17.69
CA THR A 49 -2.47 12.96 -18.67
C THR A 49 -3.19 11.81 -17.99
N PRO A 50 -4.32 11.32 -18.53
CA PRO A 50 -5.08 10.26 -17.89
C PRO A 50 -4.12 9.12 -17.59
N PHE A 51 -4.29 8.50 -16.42
CA PHE A 51 -3.42 7.45 -15.93
C PHE A 51 -3.13 6.43 -17.05
N VAL A 52 -1.88 6.33 -17.51
CA VAL A 52 -1.55 5.44 -18.63
C VAL A 52 -1.02 4.15 -18.04
N GLY A 53 -1.74 3.05 -18.27
CA GLY A 53 -1.41 1.74 -17.73
C GLY A 53 -2.60 1.12 -17.01
N ARG A 54 -2.98 -0.10 -17.35
CA ARG A 54 -3.92 -0.90 -16.57
C ARG A 54 -3.27 -2.23 -16.27
N MET A 55 -3.44 -2.69 -15.03
CA MET A 55 -3.00 -4.00 -14.59
C MET A 55 -4.10 -4.98 -14.98
N ILE A 56 -3.75 -6.00 -15.76
CA ILE A 56 -4.59 -7.17 -15.96
C ILE A 56 -4.41 -8.04 -14.71
N LEU A 57 -5.52 -8.34 -14.04
CA LEU A 57 -5.48 -9.11 -12.80
C LEU A 57 -5.14 -10.57 -13.14
N PRO A 58 -4.17 -11.20 -12.46
CA PRO A 58 -3.87 -12.61 -12.69
C PRO A 58 -5.06 -13.47 -12.29
N GLU A 59 -5.43 -14.46 -13.10
CA GLU A 59 -6.43 -15.45 -12.72
C GLU A 59 -5.81 -16.54 -11.84
N ALA A 60 -6.65 -17.28 -11.10
CA ALA A 60 -6.16 -18.37 -10.27
C ALA A 60 -5.48 -19.48 -11.10
N SER A 61 -5.94 -19.69 -12.34
CA SER A 61 -5.34 -20.63 -13.30
C SER A 61 -3.96 -20.22 -13.79
N ASP A 62 -3.63 -18.93 -13.70
CA ASP A 62 -2.35 -18.40 -14.18
C ASP A 62 -1.23 -18.54 -13.14
N ILE A 63 -1.58 -18.90 -11.91
CA ILE A 63 -0.63 -19.05 -10.80
C ILE A 63 -0.06 -20.46 -10.83
N GLU A 64 1.23 -20.57 -11.12
CA GLU A 64 1.95 -21.84 -11.08
C GLU A 64 2.52 -22.06 -9.67
N VAL A 65 2.10 -23.13 -9.01
CA VAL A 65 2.58 -23.45 -7.66
C VAL A 65 3.80 -24.36 -7.75
N LEU A 66 4.93 -23.88 -7.23
CA LEU A 66 6.18 -24.63 -7.21
C LEU A 66 6.26 -25.50 -5.95
N GLU A 67 5.93 -24.92 -4.79
CA GLU A 67 5.95 -25.61 -3.51
C GLU A 67 4.85 -25.04 -2.59
N ASN A 68 4.17 -25.90 -1.83
CA ASN A 68 3.19 -25.46 -0.83
C ASN A 68 3.31 -26.29 0.46
N SER A 69 4.48 -26.25 1.08
CA SER A 69 4.72 -26.92 2.37
C SER A 69 3.93 -26.28 3.51
N ALA A 70 3.49 -25.03 3.37
CA ALA A 70 2.62 -24.34 4.33
C ALA A 70 1.13 -24.74 4.27
N GLY A 71 0.72 -25.57 3.31
CA GLY A 71 -0.67 -26.04 3.19
C GLY A 71 -1.68 -24.92 2.96
N ARG A 72 -1.29 -23.86 2.24
CA ARG A 72 -2.14 -22.71 1.98
C ARG A 72 -3.21 -23.02 0.95
N ASP A 73 -4.39 -22.47 1.15
CA ASP A 73 -5.46 -22.44 0.16
C ASP A 73 -5.05 -21.51 -1.00
N MET A 74 -4.83 -22.10 -2.17
CA MET A 74 -4.37 -21.40 -3.36
C MET A 74 -5.45 -20.52 -3.98
N GLU A 75 -6.73 -20.84 -3.79
CA GLU A 75 -7.82 -20.01 -4.29
C GLU A 75 -7.91 -18.71 -3.48
N GLN A 76 -7.76 -18.79 -2.16
CA GLN A 76 -7.66 -17.61 -1.30
C GLN A 76 -6.40 -16.79 -1.60
N MET A 77 -5.28 -17.45 -1.88
CA MET A 77 -4.05 -16.78 -2.28
C MET A 77 -4.23 -16.02 -3.59
N ALA A 78 -4.88 -16.65 -4.59
CA ALA A 78 -5.18 -16.02 -5.86
C ALA A 78 -6.02 -14.76 -5.69
N ARG A 79 -7.10 -14.83 -4.89
CA ARG A 79 -7.96 -13.66 -4.61
C ARG A 79 -7.19 -12.54 -3.91
N PHE A 80 -6.29 -12.88 -2.99
CA PHE A 80 -5.42 -11.91 -2.34
C PHE A 80 -4.49 -11.24 -3.37
N LEU A 81 -3.82 -12.02 -4.21
CA LEU A 81 -2.91 -11.52 -5.24
C LEU A 81 -3.63 -10.63 -6.24
N GLN A 82 -4.85 -10.99 -6.66
CA GLN A 82 -5.70 -10.14 -7.50
C GLN A 82 -5.98 -8.79 -6.85
N GLY A 83 -6.39 -8.78 -5.57
CA GLY A 83 -6.63 -7.54 -4.83
C GLY A 83 -5.36 -6.67 -4.70
N ARG A 84 -4.18 -7.29 -4.58
CA ARG A 84 -2.91 -6.58 -4.56
C ARG A 84 -2.45 -6.09 -5.93
N ALA A 85 -2.65 -6.90 -6.98
CA ALA A 85 -2.34 -6.56 -8.36
C ALA A 85 -3.13 -5.32 -8.82
N ALA A 86 -4.40 -5.20 -8.44
CA ALA A 86 -5.21 -4.01 -8.69
C ALA A 86 -4.55 -2.73 -8.13
N GLY A 87 -3.77 -2.82 -7.06
CA GLY A 87 -3.04 -1.69 -6.50
C GLY A 87 -1.78 -1.30 -7.27
N LEU A 88 -1.33 -2.09 -8.25
CA LEU A 88 -0.06 -1.91 -8.96
C LEU A 88 -0.19 -1.10 -10.26
N HIS A 89 -1.39 -0.60 -10.58
CA HIS A 89 -1.61 0.23 -11.77
C HIS A 89 -0.56 1.34 -11.88
N TRP A 90 -0.35 2.09 -10.78
CA TRP A 90 0.53 3.26 -10.69
C TRP A 90 1.98 3.02 -11.10
N LEU A 91 2.50 1.80 -10.93
CA LEU A 91 3.91 1.48 -11.16
C LEU A 91 4.32 1.67 -12.63
N ALA A 92 3.47 1.27 -13.57
CA ALA A 92 3.79 1.33 -14.99
C ALA A 92 3.57 2.72 -15.63
N ASN A 93 3.06 3.70 -14.87
CA ASN A 93 2.72 5.02 -15.42
C ASN A 93 3.93 5.74 -16.00
N GLU A 94 5.02 5.78 -15.24
CA GLU A 94 6.25 6.44 -15.69
C GLU A 94 6.89 5.70 -16.87
N HIS A 95 6.84 4.36 -16.86
CA HIS A 95 7.27 3.56 -18.01
C HIS A 95 6.51 3.94 -19.27
N PHE A 96 5.16 3.92 -19.21
CA PHE A 96 4.34 4.23 -20.37
C PHE A 96 4.50 5.69 -20.80
N LYS A 97 4.58 6.66 -19.88
CA LYS A 97 4.85 8.07 -20.24
C LYS A 97 6.18 8.22 -21.00
N LYS A 98 7.26 7.57 -20.53
CA LYS A 98 8.56 7.57 -21.22
C LYS A 98 8.41 6.93 -22.61
N ALA A 99 7.77 5.77 -22.69
CA ALA A 99 7.55 5.04 -23.93
C ALA A 99 6.72 5.85 -24.94
N TRP A 100 5.62 6.50 -24.55
CA TRP A 100 4.79 7.33 -25.42
C TRP A 100 5.56 8.50 -26.05
N ARG A 101 6.55 9.08 -25.36
CA ARG A 101 7.44 10.11 -25.94
C ARG A 101 8.30 9.55 -27.07
N HIS A 102 8.78 8.31 -26.93
CA HIS A 102 9.59 7.63 -27.94
C HIS A 102 8.74 7.08 -29.10
N TYR A 103 7.54 6.59 -28.81
CA TYR A 103 6.62 6.00 -29.78
C TYR A 103 5.73 7.03 -30.49
N ARG A 104 6.18 8.28 -30.66
CA ARG A 104 5.48 9.43 -31.30
C ARG A 104 4.73 9.14 -32.62
N LYS A 105 4.97 8.00 -33.28
CA LYS A 105 4.33 7.57 -34.54
C LYS A 105 3.48 6.29 -34.45
N ARG A 106 3.38 5.64 -33.28
CA ARG A 106 2.56 4.43 -33.08
C ARG A 106 1.29 4.77 -32.31
N THR A 107 0.21 4.07 -32.65
CA THR A 107 -1.09 4.16 -31.98
C THR A 107 -1.14 3.46 -30.63
N THR A 108 -0.18 2.56 -30.33
CA THR A 108 -0.15 1.80 -29.08
C THR A 108 1.29 1.54 -28.62
N VAL A 109 1.52 1.62 -27.30
CA VAL A 109 2.76 1.16 -26.66
C VAL A 109 2.60 -0.34 -26.34
N PRO A 110 3.64 -1.17 -26.53
CA PRO A 110 3.59 -2.58 -26.14
C PRO A 110 3.22 -2.75 -24.67
N ASP A 111 2.46 -3.79 -24.36
CA ASP A 111 2.14 -4.18 -22.99
C ASP A 111 3.41 -4.73 -22.30
N ILE A 112 3.49 -4.58 -20.99
CA ILE A 112 4.60 -5.08 -20.16
C ILE A 112 4.18 -6.41 -19.56
N HIS A 113 4.94 -7.47 -19.82
CA HIS A 113 4.70 -8.80 -19.27
C HIS A 113 5.83 -9.15 -18.31
N ALA A 114 5.50 -9.26 -17.03
CA ALA A 114 6.40 -9.74 -16.00
C ALA A 114 5.90 -11.06 -15.42
N ARG A 115 6.79 -12.00 -15.15
CA ARG A 115 6.54 -13.18 -14.32
C ARG A 115 7.34 -13.04 -13.04
N LEU A 116 6.63 -13.06 -11.92
CA LEU A 116 7.23 -12.90 -10.60
C LEU A 116 7.30 -14.26 -9.93
N ILE A 117 8.50 -14.64 -9.50
CA ILE A 117 8.72 -15.79 -8.62
C ILE A 117 8.64 -15.25 -7.20
N LEU A 118 7.60 -15.67 -6.48
CA LEU A 118 7.27 -15.19 -5.15
C LEU A 118 7.33 -16.34 -4.15
N SER A 119 7.87 -16.05 -2.98
CA SER A 119 7.82 -16.92 -1.82
C SER A 119 7.11 -16.21 -0.66
N VAL A 120 6.30 -16.98 0.07
CA VAL A 120 5.61 -16.50 1.28
C VAL A 120 5.99 -17.40 2.45
N ASP A 121 6.66 -16.82 3.43
CA ASP A 121 7.08 -17.53 4.65
C ASP A 121 5.90 -17.79 5.61
N SER A 122 6.12 -18.54 6.69
CA SER A 122 5.08 -18.82 7.69
C SER A 122 4.51 -17.58 8.39
N MET A 123 5.25 -16.48 8.41
CA MET A 123 4.83 -15.19 8.98
C MET A 123 3.95 -14.38 8.02
N GLY A 124 3.77 -14.85 6.78
CA GLY A 124 2.99 -14.18 5.74
C GLY A 124 3.76 -13.05 5.07
N VAL A 125 5.08 -13.01 5.20
CA VAL A 125 5.94 -12.04 4.53
C VAL A 125 6.26 -12.55 3.13
N PHE A 126 6.07 -11.66 2.15
CA PHE A 126 6.44 -11.92 0.77
C PHE A 126 7.90 -11.61 0.52
N GLN A 127 8.56 -12.49 -0.19
CA GLN A 127 9.85 -12.28 -0.81
C GLN A 127 9.71 -12.43 -2.32
N VAL A 128 10.40 -11.56 -3.05
CA VAL A 128 10.49 -11.60 -4.51
C VAL A 128 11.85 -12.20 -4.85
N ASP A 129 11.84 -13.44 -5.34
CA ASP A 129 13.07 -14.19 -5.63
C ASP A 129 13.60 -13.84 -7.02
N SER A 130 12.72 -13.64 -7.99
CA SER A 130 13.09 -13.21 -9.35
C SER A 130 11.93 -12.51 -10.04
N ILE A 131 12.27 -11.59 -10.95
CA ILE A 131 11.35 -10.92 -11.86
C ILE A 131 11.84 -11.18 -13.29
N MET A 132 11.07 -11.91 -14.09
CA MET A 132 11.31 -12.12 -15.50
C MET A 132 10.42 -11.19 -16.30
N SER A 133 10.97 -10.16 -16.91
CA SER A 133 10.22 -9.10 -17.60
C SER A 133 10.61 -9.02 -19.07
N ASP A 134 9.66 -8.66 -19.94
CA ASP A 134 9.91 -8.33 -21.35
C ASP A 134 10.44 -6.89 -21.55
N THR A 135 10.45 -6.08 -20.49
CA THR A 135 11.05 -4.75 -20.47
C THR A 135 12.32 -4.69 -19.62
N ASP A 136 13.30 -3.91 -20.11
CA ASP A 136 14.56 -3.60 -19.41
C ASP A 136 14.42 -2.42 -18.42
N ASP A 137 13.19 -2.02 -18.07
CA ASP A 137 12.94 -0.94 -17.11
C ASP A 137 13.27 -1.38 -15.67
N MET A 138 14.51 -1.11 -15.26
CA MET A 138 15.00 -1.42 -13.91
C MET A 138 14.29 -0.62 -12.82
N ASP A 139 13.82 0.60 -13.11
CA ASP A 139 13.10 1.44 -12.13
C ASP A 139 11.77 0.78 -11.78
N LEU A 140 11.06 0.28 -12.80
CA LEU A 140 9.81 -0.45 -12.63
C LEU A 140 10.01 -1.71 -11.78
N ALA A 141 11.02 -2.52 -12.10
CA ALA A 141 11.33 -3.74 -11.38
C ALA A 141 11.69 -3.47 -9.90
N ALA A 142 12.52 -2.45 -9.65
CA ALA A 142 12.91 -2.04 -8.30
C ALA A 142 11.71 -1.57 -7.47
N HIS A 143 10.87 -0.69 -8.03
CA HIS A 143 9.67 -0.20 -7.34
C HIS A 143 8.65 -1.31 -7.06
N LEU A 144 8.49 -2.26 -7.99
CA LEU A 144 7.64 -3.43 -7.80
C LEU A 144 8.14 -4.29 -6.64
N GLN A 145 9.44 -4.59 -6.63
CA GLN A 145 10.05 -5.39 -5.56
C GLN A 145 9.90 -4.71 -4.19
N ASP A 146 10.17 -3.42 -4.10
CA ASP A 146 10.03 -2.66 -2.85
C ASP A 146 8.59 -2.58 -2.38
N HIS A 147 7.64 -2.38 -3.31
CA HIS A 147 6.22 -2.33 -2.98
C HIS A 147 5.73 -3.65 -2.38
N ILE A 148 6.09 -4.78 -3.00
CA ILE A 148 5.72 -6.12 -2.52
C ILE A 148 6.33 -6.35 -1.13
N LYS A 149 7.65 -6.14 -0.98
CA LYS A 149 8.34 -6.35 0.30
C LYS A 149 7.76 -5.49 1.43
N LYS A 150 7.39 -4.23 1.13
CA LYS A 150 6.89 -3.28 2.13
C LYS A 150 5.43 -3.50 2.51
N TYR A 151 4.55 -3.74 1.53
CA TYR A 151 3.10 -3.65 1.75
C TYR A 151 2.36 -4.98 1.69
N TRP A 152 2.94 -6.04 1.11
CA TRP A 152 2.23 -7.30 0.97
C TRP A 152 2.43 -8.16 2.21
N ARG A 153 1.32 -8.48 2.87
CA ARG A 153 1.28 -9.39 4.01
C ARG A 153 0.11 -10.35 3.83
N TYR A 154 0.40 -11.65 3.85
CA TYR A 154 -0.61 -12.70 3.80
C TYR A 154 -0.89 -13.26 5.20
N ARG A 155 -1.91 -14.12 5.29
CA ARG A 155 -2.22 -14.84 6.53
C ARG A 155 -1.07 -15.77 6.92
N ARG A 156 -0.75 -15.77 8.22
CA ARG A 156 0.25 -16.67 8.81
C ARG A 156 -0.16 -18.14 8.67
N SER A 157 0.81 -19.03 8.50
CA SER A 157 0.65 -20.49 8.61
C SER A 157 1.34 -20.99 9.88
N THR A 158 1.06 -22.24 10.26
CA THR A 158 1.72 -22.90 11.41
C THR A 158 3.20 -23.15 11.15
N SER A 159 3.56 -23.55 9.93
CA SER A 159 4.94 -23.77 9.49
C SER A 159 5.00 -23.77 7.95
N GLY A 160 6.21 -23.96 7.41
CA GLY A 160 6.44 -24.10 5.96
C GLY A 160 6.50 -22.79 5.19
N LYS A 161 6.59 -22.91 3.87
CA LYS A 161 6.57 -21.80 2.91
C LYS A 161 5.67 -22.15 1.72
N THR A 162 5.33 -21.16 0.92
CA THR A 162 4.64 -21.35 -0.36
C THR A 162 5.37 -20.57 -1.43
N ASP A 163 5.83 -21.26 -2.46
CA ASP A 163 6.56 -20.71 -3.60
C ASP A 163 5.71 -20.86 -4.86
N PHE A 164 5.58 -19.78 -5.62
CA PHE A 164 4.71 -19.74 -6.78
C PHE A 164 5.14 -18.67 -7.78
N ILE A 165 4.73 -18.86 -9.03
CA ILE A 165 4.96 -17.93 -10.13
C ILE A 165 3.63 -17.26 -10.48
N VAL A 166 3.65 -15.93 -10.62
CA VAL A 166 2.46 -15.15 -10.97
C VAL A 166 2.79 -14.24 -12.16
N PRO A 167 1.99 -14.25 -13.24
CA PRO A 167 2.12 -13.29 -14.30
C PRO A 167 1.48 -11.96 -13.91
N PHE A 168 2.19 -10.88 -14.22
CA PHE A 168 1.76 -9.51 -14.09
C PHE A 168 1.84 -8.86 -15.46
N ILE A 169 0.70 -8.46 -16.02
CA ILE A 169 0.61 -7.76 -17.31
C ILE A 169 0.10 -6.34 -17.09
N TRP A 170 0.89 -5.34 -17.49
CA TRP A 170 0.43 -3.96 -17.60
C TRP A 170 0.16 -3.62 -19.06
N THR A 171 -1.06 -3.16 -19.35
CA THR A 171 -1.44 -2.73 -20.69
C THR A 171 -1.51 -1.21 -20.83
N SER A 172 -1.08 -0.69 -21.97
CA SER A 172 -1.18 0.74 -22.28
C SER A 172 -2.53 1.13 -22.89
N LYS A 173 -3.37 0.14 -23.26
CA LYS A 173 -4.65 0.38 -23.93
C LYS A 173 -5.73 0.93 -22.99
N TYR A 174 -6.36 2.00 -23.44
CA TYR A 174 -7.74 2.37 -23.13
C TYR A 174 -8.67 1.82 -24.21
#